data_AF-A0A397TKB3-F1
#
_entry.id   AF-A0A397TKB3-F1
#
_cell.length_a   1.000
_cell.length_b   1.000
_cell.length_c   1.000
_cell.angle_alpha   90.00
_cell.angle_beta   90.00
_cell.angle_gamma   90.00
#
_symmetry.space_group_name_H-M   'P 1'
#
loop_
_entity.id
_entity.type
_entity.pdbx_description
1 polymer ?
#
loop_
_entity_poly.entity_id
_entity_poly.type
_entity_poly.pdbx_seq_one_letter_code
_entity_poly.pdbx_strand_id
1 'polypeptide(L)'
;MFSKFVLFLSLLFFIFFPINHILTTITDPIISTMPPIKNRGVYNDAEDALILELYKLYSKENNKWKLIAQKLNRNHKSVRERFVNHLDPTIDKSDLTLEEKKEIDKLQNNPVYTKKWAVIAKKISENKNHGKRRTELAVKNYWNSKDRTSKRKITKQSYERIRNVMSISYILG
;
A
#
# COMPACT_ATOMS: atom_id res chain seq x y z
N MET A 1 -44.47 -39.79 -50.80
CA MET A 1 -44.52 -40.88 -49.81
C MET A 1 -43.40 -40.62 -48.80
N PHE A 2 -43.69 -39.87 -47.72
CA PHE A 2 -44.12 -40.38 -46.40
C PHE A 2 -43.05 -41.32 -45.81
N SER A 3 -42.18 -40.84 -44.91
CA SER A 3 -42.41 -40.58 -43.47
C SER A 3 -42.44 -41.85 -42.62
N LYS A 4 -41.54 -41.90 -41.62
CA LYS A 4 -41.71 -42.31 -40.20
C LYS A 4 -40.42 -42.96 -39.68
N PHE A 5 -39.74 -42.33 -38.71
CA PHE A 5 -39.93 -42.48 -37.25
C PHE A 5 -39.54 -43.87 -36.75
N VAL A 6 -38.58 -43.92 -35.81
CA VAL A 6 -38.59 -44.73 -34.57
C VAL A 6 -37.21 -44.57 -33.87
N LEU A 7 -37.19 -43.76 -32.81
CA LEU A 7 -36.87 -44.11 -31.41
C LEU A 7 -35.37 -44.17 -31.06
N PHE A 8 -34.88 -43.11 -30.41
CA PHE A 8 -34.02 -43.27 -29.24
C PHE A 8 -34.54 -42.40 -28.11
N LEU A 9 -34.71 -43.06 -26.98
CA LEU A 9 -35.42 -42.64 -25.78
C LEU A 9 -34.39 -42.29 -24.69
N SER A 10 -34.71 -41.25 -23.90
CA SER A 10 -34.09 -40.86 -22.62
C SER A 10 -32.68 -40.25 -22.72
N LEU A 11 -32.32 -39.16 -22.04
CA LEU A 11 -32.71 -38.71 -20.71
C LEU A 11 -32.38 -37.20 -20.59
N LEU A 12 -33.00 -36.52 -19.62
CA LEU A 12 -32.88 -35.09 -19.21
C LEU A 12 -33.86 -34.08 -19.81
N PHE A 13 -35.11 -34.19 -19.36
CA PHE A 13 -35.98 -33.03 -19.13
C PHE A 13 -35.45 -32.25 -17.92
N PHE A 14 -34.76 -31.13 -18.13
CA PHE A 14 -34.57 -30.12 -17.09
C PHE A 14 -35.86 -29.29 -16.99
N ILE A 15 -36.76 -29.72 -16.12
CA ILE A 15 -37.92 -28.93 -15.71
C ILE A 15 -37.40 -27.78 -14.85
N PHE A 16 -37.53 -26.57 -15.37
CA PHE A 16 -37.42 -25.31 -14.65
C PHE A 16 -38.46 -25.30 -13.51
N PHE A 17 -38.01 -25.46 -12.28
CA PHE A 17 -38.77 -25.08 -11.10
C PHE A 17 -38.26 -23.70 -10.61
N PRO A 18 -39.11 -22.67 -10.54
CA PRO A 18 -38.71 -21.38 -10.00
C PRO A 18 -38.78 -21.46 -8.48
N ILE A 19 -37.63 -21.52 -7.81
CA ILE A 19 -37.60 -21.32 -6.35
C ILE A 19 -37.52 -19.82 -6.09
N ASN A 20 -38.69 -19.21 -5.99
CA ASN A 20 -38.88 -18.04 -5.13
C ASN A 20 -38.71 -18.53 -3.69
N HIS A 21 -37.51 -18.40 -3.12
CA HIS A 21 -37.35 -18.36 -1.67
C HIS A 21 -36.91 -16.96 -1.29
N ILE A 22 -37.86 -16.28 -0.67
CA ILE A 22 -37.75 -15.01 0.04
C ILE A 22 -36.45 -15.00 0.86
N LEU A 23 -35.53 -14.11 0.49
CA LEU A 23 -34.65 -13.46 1.44
C LEU A 23 -35.04 -11.99 1.43
N THR A 24 -35.84 -11.67 2.43
CA THR A 24 -36.24 -10.33 2.82
C THR A 24 -35.03 -9.40 2.78
N THR A 25 -35.23 -8.28 2.10
CA THR A 25 -34.42 -7.08 2.22
C THR A 25 -34.38 -6.65 3.68
N ILE A 26 -33.37 -7.09 4.43
CA ILE A 26 -32.96 -6.44 5.68
C ILE A 26 -32.11 -5.24 5.24
N THR A 27 -32.79 -4.13 4.96
CA THR A 27 -32.15 -2.82 5.04
C THR A 27 -31.95 -2.51 6.52
N ASP A 28 -30.78 -2.84 7.06
CA ASP A 28 -30.39 -2.46 8.43
C ASP A 28 -30.34 -0.92 8.55
N PRO A 29 -31.17 -0.28 9.40
CA PRO A 29 -31.14 1.16 9.61
C PRO A 29 -30.15 1.53 10.72
N ILE A 30 -28.91 1.02 10.66
CA ILE A 30 -27.88 1.28 11.70
C ILE A 30 -26.68 2.09 11.17
N ILE A 31 -26.57 2.28 9.85
CA ILE A 31 -25.50 3.09 9.25
C ILE A 31 -25.96 4.56 9.12
N SER A 32 -26.35 5.22 10.21
CA SER A 32 -26.74 6.64 10.15
C SER A 32 -26.47 7.46 11.42
N THR A 33 -25.41 7.17 12.18
CA THR A 33 -25.00 8.04 13.30
C THR A 33 -23.49 8.23 13.48
N MET A 34 -22.62 7.61 12.67
CA MET A 34 -21.18 7.83 12.82
C MET A 34 -20.73 9.07 12.02
N PRO A 35 -20.00 10.00 12.65
CA PRO A 35 -19.47 11.18 11.97
C PRO A 35 -18.58 10.76 10.79
N PRO A 36 -18.50 11.56 9.72
CA PRO A 36 -17.81 11.18 8.49
C PRO A 36 -16.38 10.77 8.78
N ILE A 37 -16.00 9.59 8.27
CA ILE A 37 -14.67 9.02 8.50
C ILE A 37 -13.61 10.00 7.97
N LYS A 38 -12.71 10.42 8.85
CA LYS A 38 -11.59 11.30 8.49
C LYS A 38 -10.56 10.50 7.69
N ASN A 39 -10.74 10.48 6.38
CA ASN A 39 -9.85 9.79 5.44
C ASN A 39 -8.56 10.58 5.14
N ARG A 40 -8.48 11.85 5.55
CA ARG A 40 -7.39 12.77 5.21
C ARG A 40 -7.00 13.62 6.42
N GLY A 41 -5.71 13.67 6.72
CA GLY A 41 -5.15 14.51 7.78
C GLY A 41 -3.89 13.93 8.40
N VAL A 42 -2.98 14.81 8.83
CA VAL A 42 -1.81 14.44 9.64
C VAL A 42 -2.31 13.78 10.92
N TYR A 43 -1.63 12.71 11.35
CA TYR A 43 -1.86 12.11 12.66
C TYR A 43 -1.09 12.91 13.69
N ASN A 44 -1.75 13.26 14.79
CA ASN A 44 -1.10 13.91 15.92
C ASN A 44 -0.62 12.87 16.96
N ASP A 45 0.13 13.33 17.95
CA ASP A 45 0.73 12.45 18.96
C ASP A 45 -0.32 11.76 19.84
N ALA A 46 -1.47 12.41 20.08
CA ALA A 46 -2.58 11.83 20.83
C ALA A 46 -3.24 10.65 20.07
N GLU A 47 -3.44 10.80 18.76
CA GLU A 47 -3.93 9.72 17.89
C GLU A 47 -2.93 8.57 17.84
N ASP A 48 -1.63 8.84 17.78
CA ASP A 48 -0.60 7.81 17.81
C ASP A 48 -0.56 7.05 19.13
N ALA A 49 -0.65 7.76 20.26
CA ALA A 49 -0.73 7.14 21.58
C ALA A 49 -1.96 6.21 21.69
N LEU A 50 -3.11 6.68 21.20
CA LEU A 50 -4.34 5.89 21.18
C LEU A 50 -4.23 4.66 20.27
N ILE A 51 -3.59 4.77 19.11
CA ILE A 51 -3.34 3.61 18.24
C ILE A 51 -2.48 2.56 18.96
N LEU A 52 -1.42 2.99 19.66
CA LEU A 52 -0.53 2.09 20.39
C LEU A 52 -1.27 1.38 21.53
N GLU A 53 -2.09 2.09 22.29
CA GLU A 53 -2.90 1.53 23.37
C GLU A 53 -3.92 0.51 22.84
N LEU A 54 -4.72 0.90 21.85
CA LEU A 54 -5.73 0.03 21.26
C LEU A 54 -5.10 -1.17 20.53
N TYR A 55 -3.91 -1.02 19.96
CA TYR A 55 -3.18 -2.14 19.38
C TYR A 55 -2.76 -3.15 20.44
N LYS A 56 -2.31 -2.72 21.63
CA LYS A 56 -1.99 -3.63 22.74
C LYS A 56 -3.21 -4.46 23.13
N LEU A 57 -4.39 -3.82 23.22
CA LEU A 57 -5.66 -4.46 23.57
C LEU A 57 -6.13 -5.46 22.49
N TYR A 58 -6.14 -5.05 21.23
CA TYR A 58 -6.75 -5.83 20.13
C TYR A 58 -5.75 -6.61 19.27
N SER A 59 -4.47 -6.67 19.63
CA SER A 59 -3.40 -7.27 18.79
C SER A 59 -3.72 -8.67 18.26
N LYS A 60 -4.37 -9.51 19.07
CA LYS A 60 -4.75 -10.90 18.77
C LYS A 60 -5.97 -11.02 17.85
N GLU A 61 -6.70 -9.94 17.62
CA GLU A 61 -7.94 -9.97 16.83
C GLU A 61 -7.65 -9.82 15.33
N ASN A 62 -8.43 -10.53 14.51
CA ASN A 62 -8.29 -10.50 13.04
C ASN A 62 -8.74 -9.16 12.45
N ASN A 63 -9.77 -8.54 13.04
CA ASN A 63 -10.37 -7.27 12.64
C ASN A 63 -9.83 -6.05 13.42
N LYS A 64 -8.73 -6.20 14.18
CA LYS A 64 -8.14 -5.15 15.04
C LYS A 64 -8.09 -3.76 14.40
N TRP A 65 -7.68 -3.66 13.13
CA TRP A 65 -7.57 -2.36 12.46
C TRP A 65 -8.92 -1.68 12.26
N LYS A 66 -9.99 -2.45 12.03
CA LYS A 66 -11.35 -1.91 11.95
C LYS A 66 -11.80 -1.38 13.31
N LEU A 67 -11.53 -2.11 14.38
CA LEU A 67 -11.90 -1.72 15.74
C LEU A 67 -11.15 -0.47 16.21
N ILE A 68 -9.82 -0.44 16.00
CA ILE A 68 -8.99 0.73 16.30
C ILE A 68 -9.49 1.95 15.51
N ALA A 69 -9.77 1.76 14.21
CA ALA A 69 -10.21 2.83 13.34
C ALA A 69 -11.59 3.41 13.70
N GLN A 70 -12.52 2.58 14.20
CA GLN A 70 -13.80 3.04 14.72
C GLN A 70 -13.62 3.98 15.92
N LYS A 71 -12.65 3.70 16.81
CA LYS A 71 -12.36 4.57 17.96
C LYS A 71 -11.67 5.89 17.58
N LEU A 72 -10.86 5.87 16.51
CA LEU A 72 -10.20 7.08 15.99
C LEU A 72 -11.03 7.87 14.97
N ASN A 73 -12.22 7.38 14.60
CA ASN A 73 -13.03 7.91 13.51
C ASN A 73 -12.23 8.09 12.19
N ARG A 74 -11.31 7.15 11.90
CA ARG A 74 -10.41 7.14 10.73
C ARG A 74 -10.61 5.90 9.87
N ASN A 75 -9.96 5.87 8.70
CA ASN A 75 -9.95 4.68 7.84
C ASN A 75 -9.02 3.60 8.41
N HIS A 76 -9.51 2.36 8.53
CA HIS A 76 -8.71 1.22 8.98
C HIS A 76 -7.46 0.95 8.14
N LYS A 77 -7.48 1.23 6.83
CA LYS A 77 -6.30 1.12 5.97
C LYS A 77 -5.24 2.14 6.36
N SER A 78 -5.65 3.38 6.59
CA SER A 78 -4.75 4.46 7.01
C SER A 78 -4.16 4.20 8.40
N VAL A 79 -4.98 3.70 9.34
CA VAL A 79 -4.51 3.36 10.70
C VAL A 79 -3.47 2.24 10.63
N ARG A 80 -3.74 1.17 9.87
CA ARG A 80 -2.76 0.10 9.66
C ARG A 80 -1.48 0.64 9.06
N GLU A 81 -1.57 1.47 8.02
CA GLU A 81 -0.40 2.08 7.37
C GLU A 81 0.42 2.91 8.35
N ARG A 82 -0.23 3.78 9.15
CA ARG A 82 0.42 4.57 10.20
C ARG A 82 1.17 3.68 11.18
N PHE A 83 0.53 2.61 11.65
CA PHE A 83 1.15 1.70 12.59
C PHE A 83 2.37 0.99 12.00
N VAL A 84 2.20 0.31 10.86
CA VAL A 84 3.26 -0.54 10.28
C VAL A 84 4.46 0.25 9.76
N ASN A 85 4.29 1.55 9.50
CA ASN A 85 5.35 2.42 8.99
C ASN A 85 6.00 3.32 10.05
N HIS A 86 5.32 3.65 11.15
CA HIS A 86 5.80 4.65 12.10
C HIS A 86 5.72 4.25 13.58
N LEU A 87 4.70 3.49 13.99
CA LEU A 87 4.41 3.27 15.42
C LEU A 87 4.90 1.93 15.95
N ASP A 88 4.94 0.90 15.11
CA ASP A 88 5.37 -0.42 15.54
C ASP A 88 6.79 -0.37 16.15
N PRO A 89 6.97 -0.83 17.41
CA PRO A 89 8.25 -0.73 18.11
C PRO A 89 9.35 -1.60 17.47
N THR A 90 8.99 -2.56 16.63
CA THR A 90 9.94 -3.38 15.88
C THR A 90 10.62 -2.59 14.74
N ILE A 91 10.10 -1.41 14.38
CA ILE A 91 10.65 -0.58 13.31
C ILE A 91 11.94 0.10 13.76
N ASP A 92 12.94 0.05 12.88
CA ASP A 92 14.11 0.89 13.00
C ASP A 92 13.86 2.29 12.41
N LYS A 93 13.80 3.28 13.31
CA LYS A 93 13.59 4.69 12.99
C LYS A 93 14.88 5.44 12.63
N SER A 94 16.04 4.80 12.73
CA SER A 94 17.31 5.40 12.32
C SER A 94 17.37 5.61 10.80
N ASP A 95 18.30 6.44 10.34
CA ASP A 95 18.56 6.55 8.91
C ASP A 95 19.09 5.23 8.31
N LEU A 96 18.90 5.07 7.00
CA LEU A 96 19.48 3.94 6.28
C LEU A 96 21.01 4.05 6.26
N THR A 97 21.66 2.97 6.71
CA THR A 97 23.12 2.78 6.68
C THR A 97 23.62 2.72 5.23
N LEU A 98 24.93 2.86 5.06
CA LEU A 98 25.55 2.80 3.73
C LEU A 98 25.39 1.42 3.09
N GLU A 99 25.51 0.37 3.90
CA GLU A 99 25.37 -1.04 3.52
C GLU A 99 23.95 -1.32 3.02
N GLU A 100 22.94 -0.88 3.78
CA GLU A 100 21.54 -0.99 3.37
C GLU A 100 21.26 -0.24 2.07
N LYS A 101 21.79 0.98 1.92
CA LYS A 101 21.63 1.78 0.70
C LYS A 101 22.22 1.08 -0.52
N LYS A 102 23.43 0.50 -0.38
CA LYS A 102 24.09 -0.30 -1.43
C LYS A 102 23.27 -1.52 -1.82
N GLU A 103 22.72 -2.25 -0.86
CA GLU A 103 21.90 -3.43 -1.14
C GLU A 103 20.56 -3.06 -1.80
N ILE A 104 19.93 -1.96 -1.38
CA ILE A 104 18.72 -1.43 -2.04
C ILE A 104 19.01 -1.12 -3.51
N ASP A 105 20.13 -0.45 -3.78
CA ASP A 105 20.53 -0.10 -5.15
C ASP A 105 20.78 -1.32 -6.02
N LYS A 106 21.52 -2.31 -5.48
CA LYS A 106 21.77 -3.58 -6.15
C LYS A 106 20.47 -4.32 -6.47
N LEU A 107 19.55 -4.40 -5.51
CA LEU A 107 18.28 -5.10 -5.71
C LEU A 107 17.37 -4.35 -6.70
N GLN A 108 17.27 -3.03 -6.64
CA GLN A 108 16.43 -2.28 -7.59
C GLN A 108 16.92 -2.36 -9.03
N ASN A 109 18.23 -2.48 -9.25
CA ASN A 109 18.81 -2.68 -10.58
C ASN A 109 18.57 -4.09 -11.13
N ASN A 110 18.17 -5.05 -10.29
CA ASN A 110 17.80 -6.39 -10.72
C ASN A 110 16.31 -6.42 -11.15
N PRO A 111 15.99 -6.82 -12.40
CA PRO A 111 14.61 -6.88 -12.91
C PRO A 111 13.64 -7.69 -12.04
N VAL A 112 14.15 -8.69 -11.31
CA VAL A 112 13.34 -9.54 -10.42
C VAL A 112 12.80 -8.75 -9.22
N TYR A 113 13.50 -7.70 -8.77
CA TYR A 113 13.17 -6.95 -7.55
C TYR A 113 12.76 -5.49 -7.81
N THR A 114 12.77 -5.04 -9.07
CA THR A 114 12.31 -3.69 -9.45
C THR A 114 10.94 -3.39 -8.86
N LYS A 115 10.83 -2.26 -8.13
CA LYS A 115 9.61 -1.82 -7.41
C LYS A 115 9.04 -2.80 -6.35
N LYS A 116 9.74 -3.88 -6.00
CA LYS A 116 9.32 -4.82 -4.93
C LYS A 116 9.77 -4.34 -3.54
N TRP A 117 9.25 -3.19 -3.10
CA TRP A 117 9.68 -2.49 -1.89
C TRP A 117 9.59 -3.35 -0.62
N ALA A 118 8.47 -4.04 -0.41
CA ALA A 118 8.28 -4.91 0.76
C ALA A 118 9.30 -6.07 0.80
N VAL A 119 9.58 -6.68 -0.35
CA VAL A 119 10.56 -7.78 -0.45
C VAL A 119 11.96 -7.28 -0.14
N ILE A 120 12.32 -6.11 -0.68
CA ILE A 120 13.63 -5.50 -0.43
C ILE A 120 13.76 -5.11 1.05
N ALA A 121 12.73 -4.48 1.62
CA ALA A 121 12.71 -4.11 3.03
C ALA A 121 12.91 -5.33 3.94
N LYS A 122 12.29 -6.47 3.60
CA LYS A 122 12.49 -7.73 4.33
C LYS A 122 13.96 -8.19 4.24
N LYS A 123 14.53 -8.29 3.04
CA LYS A 123 15.92 -8.72 2.83
C LYS A 123 16.95 -7.87 3.57
N ILE A 124 16.82 -6.54 3.50
CA ILE A 124 17.78 -5.66 4.20
C ILE A 124 17.61 -5.72 5.73
N SER A 125 16.44 -6.15 6.23
CA SER A 125 16.20 -6.33 7.66
C SER A 125 16.80 -7.63 8.18
N GLU A 126 16.80 -8.70 7.38
CA GLU A 126 17.38 -10.01 7.73
C GLU A 126 18.89 -9.90 8.03
N ASN A 127 19.57 -8.98 7.38
CA ASN A 127 21.01 -8.76 7.55
C ASN A 127 21.37 -7.86 8.76
N LYS A 128 20.40 -7.41 9.58
CA LYS A 128 20.66 -6.51 10.71
C LYS A 128 20.85 -7.27 12.03
N ASN A 129 21.95 -6.96 12.71
CA ASN A 129 22.32 -7.60 13.98
C ASN A 129 21.38 -7.26 15.16
N HIS A 130 20.70 -6.11 15.15
CA HIS A 130 19.86 -5.65 16.26
C HIS A 130 18.38 -6.08 16.14
N GLY A 131 18.02 -6.93 15.15
CA GLY A 131 16.69 -7.53 15.02
C GLY A 131 15.51 -6.58 14.71
N LYS A 132 15.77 -5.30 14.42
CA LYS A 132 14.70 -4.34 14.04
C LYS A 132 14.48 -4.35 12.53
N ARG A 133 13.23 -4.17 12.12
CA ARG A 133 12.82 -4.20 10.72
C ARG A 133 12.88 -2.82 10.05
N ARG A 134 13.23 -2.82 8.77
CA ARG A 134 13.02 -1.70 7.83
C ARG A 134 11.63 -1.80 7.20
N THR A 135 11.07 -0.65 6.87
CA THR A 135 9.74 -0.54 6.25
C THR A 135 9.88 -0.40 4.74
N GLU A 136 8.87 -0.84 3.99
CA GLU A 136 8.80 -0.58 2.54
C GLU A 136 8.84 0.92 2.23
N LEU A 137 8.29 1.74 3.13
CA LEU A 137 8.27 3.19 3.01
C LEU A 137 9.68 3.77 3.07
N ALA A 138 10.54 3.30 3.97
CA ALA A 138 11.93 3.74 4.07
C ALA A 138 12.70 3.46 2.77
N VAL A 139 12.55 2.24 2.22
CA VAL A 139 13.20 1.85 0.97
C VAL A 139 12.72 2.71 -0.20
N LYS A 140 11.40 2.86 -0.33
CA LYS A 140 10.77 3.70 -1.38
C LYS A 140 11.22 5.16 -1.28
N ASN A 141 11.29 5.70 -0.07
CA ASN A 141 11.71 7.09 0.17
C ASN A 141 13.16 7.32 -0.22
N TYR A 142 14.07 6.39 0.10
CA TYR A 142 15.46 6.45 -0.33
C TYR A 142 15.56 6.44 -1.86
N TRP A 143 14.94 5.47 -2.52
CA TRP A 143 15.00 5.34 -3.97
C TRP A 143 14.43 6.57 -4.68
N ASN A 144 13.26 7.05 -4.28
CA ASN A 144 12.64 8.24 -4.88
C ASN A 144 13.48 9.50 -4.67
N SER A 145 14.15 9.62 -3.52
CA SER A 145 15.04 10.76 -3.26
C SER A 145 16.28 10.71 -4.16
N LYS A 146 16.84 9.52 -4.37
CA LYS A 146 17.93 9.28 -5.32
C LYS A 146 17.52 9.57 -6.76
N ASP A 147 16.37 9.06 -7.21
CA ASP A 147 15.83 9.27 -8.56
C ASP A 147 15.57 10.77 -8.84
N ARG A 148 14.91 11.48 -7.91
CA ARG A 148 14.72 12.93 -8.01
C ARG A 148 16.05 13.69 -8.11
N THR A 149 17.04 13.28 -7.33
CA THR A 149 18.37 13.93 -7.33
C THR A 149 19.08 13.71 -8.67
N SER A 150 19.00 12.49 -9.22
CA SER A 150 19.55 12.16 -10.55
C SER A 150 18.90 13.00 -11.64
N LYS A 151 17.55 13.04 -11.67
CA LYS A 151 16.79 13.84 -12.63
C LYS A 151 17.15 15.32 -12.58
N ARG A 152 17.23 15.91 -11.37
CA ARG A 152 17.65 17.31 -11.19
C ARG A 152 19.05 17.58 -11.75
N LYS A 153 20.00 16.66 -11.57
CA LYS A 153 21.35 16.78 -12.13
C LYS A 153 21.34 16.77 -13.67
N ILE A 154 20.62 15.82 -14.26
CA ILE A 154 20.46 15.71 -15.73
C ILE A 154 19.82 16.97 -16.30
N THR A 155 18.76 17.46 -15.65
CA THR A 155 18.07 18.69 -16.01
C THR A 155 19.04 19.88 -15.96
N LYS A 156 19.78 20.07 -14.86
CA LYS A 156 20.77 21.13 -14.72
C LYS A 156 21.84 21.06 -15.82
N GLN A 157 22.41 19.87 -16.08
CA GLN A 157 23.38 19.68 -17.15
C GLN A 157 22.82 20.01 -18.53
N SER A 158 21.54 19.71 -18.77
CA SER A 158 20.87 20.05 -20.03
C SER A 158 20.68 21.56 -20.17
N TYR A 159 20.29 22.27 -19.09
CA TYR A 159 20.23 23.73 -19.08
C TYR A 159 21.60 24.37 -19.35
N GLU A 160 22.67 23.90 -18.71
CA GLU A 160 24.02 24.43 -18.95
C GLU A 160 24.49 24.20 -20.39
N ARG A 161 24.21 23.03 -20.97
CA ARG A 161 24.50 22.76 -22.40
C ARG A 161 23.77 23.72 -23.32
N ILE A 162 22.47 23.93 -23.12
CA ILE A 162 21.68 24.86 -23.93
C ILE A 162 22.20 26.28 -23.76
N ARG A 163 22.47 26.72 -22.52
CA ARG A 163 23.04 28.05 -22.22
C ARG A 163 24.34 28.30 -22.97
N ASN A 164 25.25 27.32 -22.98
CA ASN A 164 26.55 27.41 -23.64
C ASN A 164 26.41 27.43 -25.17
N VAL A 165 25.55 26.59 -25.75
CA VAL A 165 25.29 26.57 -27.21
C VAL A 165 24.64 27.87 -27.68
N MET A 166 23.69 28.38 -26.89
CA MET A 166 22.93 29.60 -27.22
C MET A 166 23.70 30.89 -26.92
N SER A 167 24.96 30.81 -26.46
CA SER A 167 25.80 31.96 -26.03
C SER A 167 25.05 33.01 -25.20
N ILE A 168 24.18 32.57 -24.28
CA ILE A 168 23.34 33.45 -23.43
C ILE A 168 24.17 34.04 -22.28
N SER A 169 25.30 34.66 -22.61
CA SER A 169 26.07 35.51 -21.70
C SER A 169 25.53 36.94 -21.65
N TYR A 170 24.65 37.34 -22.57
CA TYR A 170 24.33 38.76 -22.81
C TYR A 170 22.90 39.23 -22.43
N ILE A 171 22.03 38.42 -21.83
CA ILE A 171 20.62 38.83 -21.52
C ILE A 171 20.42 39.26 -20.06
N LEU A 172 21.44 39.18 -19.21
CA LEU A 172 21.39 39.66 -17.82
C LEU A 172 22.50 40.69 -17.54
N GLY A 173 22.67 41.64 -18.46
CA GLY A 173 23.43 42.87 -18.24
C GLY A 173 22.51 44.00 -17.80
#